data_AF-A0A925YHC5-F1
#
_entry.id   AF-A0A925YHC5-F1
#
_cell.length_a   1.000
_cell.length_b   1.000
_cell.length_c   1.000
_cell.angle_alpha   90.00
_cell.angle_beta   90.00
_cell.angle_gamma   90.00
#
_symmetry.space_group_name_H-M   'P 1'
#
loop_
_entity.id
_entity.type
_entity.pdbx_description
1 polymer ?
#
loop_
_entity_poly.entity_id
_entity_poly.type
_entity_poly.pdbx_seq_one_letter_code
_entity_poly.pdbx_strand_id
1 'polypeptide(L)'
;MSGPDVMFPEEQQQIAMVCQRLQRDANAKAVLLIGRDGQAIAEAGDVEELDVTSLSSLTAGNVAATGGISKILREKDFTSQF
;
A
#
# COMPACT_ATOMS: atom_id res chain seq x y z
N MET A 1 15.39 -19.22 2.28
CA MET A 1 15.88 -17.96 2.86
C MET A 1 15.82 -16.94 1.75
N SER A 2 14.77 -16.13 1.67
CA SER A 2 14.74 -15.02 0.70
C SER A 2 15.74 -13.98 1.20
N GLY A 3 16.61 -13.51 0.30
CA GLY A 3 17.52 -12.40 0.59
C GLY A 3 16.72 -11.13 0.93
N PRO A 4 17.38 -10.06 1.39
CA PRO A 4 16.71 -8.77 1.53
C PRO A 4 16.04 -8.42 0.20
N ASP A 5 14.73 -8.11 0.22
CA ASP A 5 14.04 -7.57 -0.94
C ASP A 5 14.63 -6.18 -1.21
N VAL A 6 15.60 -6.11 -2.12
CA VAL A 6 16.22 -4.86 -2.55
C VAL A 6 15.43 -4.36 -3.75
N MET A 7 14.83 -3.18 -3.60
CA MET A 7 14.14 -2.50 -4.69
C MET A 7 15.14 -1.67 -5.50
N PHE A 8 15.23 -1.93 -6.80
CA PHE A 8 16.10 -1.18 -7.68
C PHE A 8 15.44 0.15 -8.13
N PRO A 9 16.23 1.19 -8.45
CA PRO A 9 15.69 2.48 -8.87
C PRO A 9 14.73 2.40 -10.07
N GLU A 10 15.00 1.52 -11.03
CA GLU A 10 14.18 1.31 -12.23
C GLU A 10 12.80 0.74 -11.86
N GLU A 11 12.75 -0.20 -10.93
CA GLU A 11 11.52 -0.80 -10.43
C GLU A 11 10.69 0.23 -9.66
N GLN A 12 11.35 1.04 -8.84
CA GLN A 12 10.71 2.13 -8.10
C GLN A 12 10.08 3.16 -9.05
N GLN A 13 10.76 3.51 -10.15
CA GLN A 13 10.18 4.37 -11.18
C GLN A 13 8.95 3.73 -11.86
N GLN A 14 9.02 2.45 -12.18
CA GLN A 14 7.89 1.73 -12.80
C GLN A 14 6.66 1.72 -11.89
N ILE A 15 6.85 1.44 -10.61
CA ILE A 15 5.79 1.47 -9.60
C ILE A 15 5.18 2.86 -9.50
N ALA A 16 6.01 3.90 -9.38
CA ALA A 16 5.55 5.28 -9.30
C ALA A 16 4.71 5.69 -10.53
N MET A 17 5.11 5.28 -11.73
CA MET A 17 4.34 5.55 -12.96
C MET A 17 2.96 4.89 -12.94
N VAL A 18 2.85 3.66 -12.40
CA VAL A 18 1.57 2.97 -12.26
C VAL A 18 0.67 3.69 -11.25
N CYS A 19 1.20 4.09 -10.09
CA CYS A 19 0.45 4.86 -9.08
C CYS A 19 -0.07 6.19 -9.64
N GLN A 20 0.77 6.93 -10.38
CA GLN A 20 0.39 8.19 -11.03
C GLN A 20 -0.68 8.02 -12.10
N ARG A 21 -0.62 6.93 -12.86
CA ARG A 21 -1.67 6.61 -13.83
C ARG A 21 -2.98 6.28 -13.12
N LEU A 22 -2.94 5.43 -12.09
CA LEU A 22 -4.12 5.05 -11.32
C LEU A 22 -4.80 6.28 -10.67
N GLN A 23 -4.01 7.19 -10.10
CA GLN A 23 -4.52 8.41 -9.48
C GLN A 23 -5.31 9.25 -10.49
N ARG A 24 -4.79 9.43 -11.71
CA ARG A 24 -5.47 10.17 -12.79
C ARG A 24 -6.69 9.44 -13.33
N ASP A 25 -6.55 8.16 -13.66
CA ASP A 25 -7.62 7.35 -14.27
C ASP A 25 -8.82 7.20 -13.31
N ALA A 26 -8.58 7.16 -11.99
CA ALA A 26 -9.61 7.07 -10.97
C ALA A 26 -10.12 8.44 -10.46
N ASN A 27 -9.53 9.56 -10.89
CA ASN A 27 -9.77 10.89 -10.34
C ASN A 27 -9.69 10.92 -8.79
N ALA A 28 -8.70 10.22 -8.24
CA ALA A 28 -8.50 10.11 -6.80
C ALA A 28 -7.68 11.29 -6.26
N LYS A 29 -7.94 11.74 -5.02
CA LYS A 29 -7.10 12.77 -4.36
C LYS A 29 -5.65 12.29 -4.21
N ALA A 30 -5.47 11.05 -3.76
CA ALA A 30 -4.17 10.43 -3.63
C ALA A 30 -4.27 8.91 -3.81
N VAL A 31 -3.14 8.30 -4.18
CA VAL A 31 -2.93 6.85 -4.21
C VAL A 31 -1.64 6.54 -3.45
N LEU A 32 -1.72 5.60 -2.52
CA LEU A 32 -0.60 5.15 -1.70
C LEU A 32 -0.41 3.65 -1.91
N LEU A 33 0.80 3.22 -2.25
CA LEU A 33 1.21 1.83 -2.21
C LEU A 33 1.98 1.59 -0.92
N ILE A 34 1.45 0.72 -0.06
CA ILE A 34 1.98 0.50 1.29
C ILE A 34 2.41 -0.95 1.44
N GLY A 35 3.62 -1.17 1.94
CA GLY A 35 4.13 -2.48 2.32
C GLY A 35 3.36 -3.08 3.48
N ARG A 36 3.40 -4.41 3.63
CA ARG A 36 2.74 -5.10 4.76
C ARG A 36 3.31 -4.73 6.13
N ASP A 37 4.51 -4.17 6.15
CA ASP A 37 5.18 -3.60 7.33
C ASP A 37 4.72 -2.17 7.65
N GLY A 38 3.87 -1.58 6.82
CA GLY A 38 3.37 -0.20 6.98
C GLY A 38 4.28 0.86 6.40
N GLN A 39 5.32 0.51 5.65
CA GLN A 39 6.15 1.47 4.94
C GLN A 39 5.50 1.89 3.62
N ALA A 40 5.43 3.20 3.34
CA ALA A 40 5.04 3.69 2.02
C ALA A 40 6.12 3.34 0.98
N ILE A 41 5.70 2.66 -0.09
CA ILE A 41 6.56 2.24 -1.20
C ILE A 41 6.47 3.27 -2.33
N ALA A 42 5.26 3.74 -2.66
CA ALA A 42 5.04 4.76 -3.68
C ALA A 42 3.78 5.58 -3.41
N GLU A 43 3.78 6.81 -3.92
CA GLU A 43 2.76 7.82 -3.63
C GLU A 43 2.44 8.60 -4.91
N ALA A 44 1.17 9.00 -5.09
CA ALA A 44 0.75 9.84 -6.20
C ALA A 44 -0.45 10.73 -5.82
N GLY A 45 -0.50 11.95 -6.38
CA GLY A 45 -1.55 12.94 -6.13
C GLY A 45 -1.18 13.94 -5.04
N ASP A 46 -2.19 14.50 -4.36
CA ASP A 46 -2.04 15.57 -3.37
C ASP A 46 -1.61 15.01 -1.99
N VAL A 47 -0.42 14.43 -1.92
CA VAL A 47 0.10 13.77 -0.71
C VAL A 47 0.78 14.72 0.27
N GLU A 48 1.16 15.93 -0.15
CA GLU A 48 1.81 16.93 0.72
C GLU A 48 0.89 17.39 1.87
N GLU A 49 -0.43 17.33 1.67
CA GLU A 49 -1.42 17.66 2.70
C GLU A 49 -1.75 16.46 3.63
N LEU A 50 -1.22 15.27 3.34
CA LEU A 50 -1.55 14.04 4.03
C LEU A 50 -0.43 13.61 4.97
N ASP A 51 -0.80 13.17 6.18
CA ASP A 51 0.13 12.42 7.02
C ASP A 51 0.23 10.97 6.52
N VAL A 52 1.05 10.77 5.49
CA VAL A 52 1.24 9.47 4.84
C VAL A 52 1.79 8.43 5.82
N THR A 53 2.61 8.84 6.78
CA THR A 53 3.19 7.92 7.77
C THR A 53 2.10 7.34 8.66
N SER A 54 1.23 8.19 9.20
CA SER A 54 0.10 7.75 10.03
C SER A 54 -0.89 6.91 9.23
N LEU A 55 -1.22 7.31 8.00
CA LEU A 55 -2.12 6.55 7.12
C LEU A 55 -1.56 5.16 6.78
N SER A 56 -0.26 5.06 6.51
CA SER A 56 0.39 3.79 6.17
C SER A 56 0.41 2.83 7.35
N SER A 57 0.75 3.33 8.54
CA SER A 57 0.72 2.56 9.79
C SER A 57 -0.69 2.05 10.11
N LEU A 58 -1.69 2.92 10.02
CA LEU A 58 -3.09 2.56 10.29
C LEU A 58 -3.60 1.51 9.30
N THR A 59 -3.28 1.67 8.01
CA THR A 59 -3.69 0.72 6.96
C THR A 59 -3.05 -0.65 7.17
N ALA A 60 -1.75 -0.72 7.48
CA ALA A 60 -1.08 -1.98 7.78
C ALA A 60 -1.64 -2.65 9.04
N GLY A 61 -1.94 -1.88 10.08
CA GLY A 61 -2.61 -2.37 11.28
C GLY A 61 -3.98 -2.97 10.99
N ASN A 62 -4.79 -2.31 10.15
CA ASN A 62 -6.11 -2.79 9.75
C ASN A 62 -6.01 -4.09 8.91
N VAL A 63 -5.09 -4.14 7.95
CA VAL A 63 -4.81 -5.35 7.15
C VAL A 63 -4.33 -6.51 8.04
N ALA A 64 -3.46 -6.24 9.02
CA ALA A 64 -2.98 -7.26 9.96
C ALA A 64 -4.11 -7.81 10.84
N ALA A 65 -4.99 -6.94 11.35
CA ALA A 65 -6.12 -7.34 12.17
C ALA A 65 -7.13 -8.20 11.39
N THR A 66 -7.52 -7.74 10.20
CA THR A 66 -8.44 -8.47 9.31
C THR A 66 -7.84 -9.78 8.79
N GLY A 67 -6.54 -9.83 8.52
CA GLY A 67 -5.81 -11.07 8.23
C GLY A 67 -5.70 -12.02 9.43
N GLY A 68 -5.80 -11.52 10.66
CA GLY A 68 -5.98 -12.34 11.85
C GLY A 68 -7.36 -13.00 11.88
N ILE A 69 -8.39 -12.25 11.51
CA ILE A 69 -9.79 -12.73 11.46
C ILE A 69 -9.97 -13.78 10.36
N SER A 70 -9.44 -13.56 9.14
CA SER A 70 -9.54 -14.51 8.03
C SER A 70 -9.00 -15.90 8.41
N LYS A 71 -7.87 -15.95 9.12
CA LYS A 71 -7.27 -17.18 9.63
C LYS A 71 -8.16 -17.92 10.62
N ILE A 72 -8.84 -17.18 11.51
CA ILE A 72 -9.79 -17.77 12.48
C ILE A 72 -10.97 -18.39 11.74
N LEU A 73 -11.49 -17.69 10.72
CA LEU A 73 -12.63 -18.13 9.91
C LEU A 73 -12.27 -19.22 8.89
N ARG A 74 -10.98 -19.55 8.73
CA ARG A 74 -10.45 -20.43 7.67
C ARG A 74 -10.81 -19.95 6.27
N GLU A 75 -10.94 -18.64 6.08
CA GLU A 75 -11.14 -18.02 4.78
C GLU A 75 -9.82 -17.51 4.19
N LYS A 76 -9.82 -17.24 2.88
CA LYS A 76 -8.71 -16.52 2.24
C LYS A 76 -8.65 -15.08 2.78
N ASP A 77 -7.49 -14.45 2.74
CA ASP A 77 -7.34 -13.07 3.18
C ASP A 77 -8.34 -12.15 2.47
N PHE A 78 -8.91 -11.21 3.22
CA PHE A 78 -9.82 -10.22 2.65
C PHE A 78 -9.05 -9.37 1.65
N THR A 79 -9.34 -9.54 0.35
CA THR A 79 -8.57 -8.96 -0.75
C THR A 79 -8.92 -7.49 -1.02
N SER A 80 -9.98 -6.96 -0.43
CA SER A 80 -10.41 -5.57 -0.57
C SER A 80 -11.12 -5.13 0.71
N GLN A 81 -10.83 -3.90 1.14
CA GLN A 81 -11.50 -3.21 2.23
C GLN A 81 -11.91 -1.84 1.67
N PHE A 82 -13.17 -1.48 1.86
CA PHE A 82 -13.79 -0.26 1.33
C PHE A 82 -13.73 0.88 2.35
#